data_AF-A0A7S1MGH1-F1
#
_entry.id   AF-A0A7S1MGH1-F1
#
_cell.length_a   1.000
_cell.length_b   1.000
_cell.length_c   1.000
_cell.angle_alpha   90.00
_cell.angle_beta   90.00
_cell.angle_gamma   90.00
#
_symmetry.space_group_name_H-M   'P 1'
#
loop_
_entity.id
_entity.type
_entity.pdbx_description
1 polymer ?
#
loop_
_entity_poly.entity_id
_entity_poly.type
_entity_poly.pdbx_seq_one_letter_code
_entity_poly.pdbx_strand_id
1 'polypeptide(L)'
;VLAGSEFGGGSTINWACSLRTPDHVRQEWAEKYGLPHMVTEEFERSLDAVCSRISVTSEGVAHNRNNQLLLEGCERCGFSAQIAPQNMADVSANTPGANLICFGDRYGLKQSMTETFLQDAANAGAPVQFVDRCNVRRVVHEGGAAKGVDAEVVGADGRVCNLQVRAPTVVVSCGSINSPALLLRSKLPNKNGWIGKNLRLHPVTGVFGKMPVGDPDVKVWEGAPMTTVSNVAEAGPDGDHYGSKLECPSIHPGLASALAP
;
A
#
# COMPACT_ATOMS: atom_id res chain seq x y z
N VAL A 1 13.00 3.80 -0.43
CA VAL A 1 11.65 3.27 -0.76
C VAL A 1 11.68 1.78 -0.51
N LEU A 2 10.73 1.25 0.26
CA LEU A 2 10.53 -0.20 0.44
C LEU A 2 9.32 -0.61 -0.40
N ALA A 3 9.41 -1.73 -1.13
CA ALA A 3 8.35 -2.23 -1.98
C ALA A 3 8.31 -3.76 -1.95
N GLY A 4 7.11 -4.33 -1.93
CA GLY A 4 6.91 -5.79 -1.98
C GLY A 4 7.31 -6.34 -3.35
N SER A 5 8.09 -7.41 -3.36
CA SER A 5 8.57 -8.09 -4.57
C SER A 5 8.17 -9.56 -4.56
N GLU A 6 6.86 -9.80 -4.45
CA GLU A 6 6.26 -11.13 -4.40
C GLU A 6 4.89 -11.14 -5.07
N PHE A 7 4.26 -12.33 -5.13
CA PHE A 7 2.88 -12.46 -5.58
C PHE A 7 1.93 -11.74 -4.60
N GLY A 8 1.19 -10.75 -5.10
CA GLY A 8 0.41 -9.80 -4.27
C GLY A 8 1.09 -8.44 -4.07
N GLY A 9 2.40 -8.35 -4.25
CA GLY A 9 3.14 -7.09 -4.21
C GLY A 9 3.09 -6.40 -2.84
N GLY A 10 2.88 -5.08 -2.83
CA GLY A 10 2.94 -4.27 -1.61
C GLY A 10 1.87 -4.58 -0.58
N SER A 11 0.73 -5.16 -0.97
CA SER A 11 -0.33 -5.52 -0.02
C SER A 11 0.13 -6.57 0.98
N THR A 12 1.05 -7.45 0.59
CA THR A 12 1.50 -8.56 1.45
C THR A 12 2.36 -8.09 2.61
N ILE A 13 3.09 -6.97 2.46
CA ILE A 13 4.06 -6.48 3.46
C ILE A 13 3.71 -5.14 4.13
N ASN A 14 2.56 -4.54 3.82
CA ASN A 14 2.12 -3.30 4.47
C ASN A 14 1.51 -3.53 5.87
N TRP A 15 1.13 -2.44 6.55
CA TRP A 15 0.59 -2.44 7.93
C TRP A 15 -0.94 -2.48 8.04
N ALA A 16 -1.67 -2.94 7.03
CA ALA A 16 -3.14 -3.05 7.02
C ALA A 16 -3.98 -1.76 7.18
N CYS A 17 -3.36 -0.61 7.47
CA CYS A 17 -4.03 0.68 7.51
C CYS A 17 -4.62 1.05 6.14
N SER A 18 -5.92 1.37 6.12
CA SER A 18 -6.73 1.60 4.93
C SER A 18 -7.48 2.92 5.03
N LEU A 19 -6.78 4.03 4.81
CA LEU A 19 -7.36 5.38 4.82
C LEU A 19 -8.07 5.67 3.49
N ARG A 20 -9.28 6.24 3.55
CA ARG A 20 -9.95 6.77 2.36
C ARG A 20 -9.23 8.04 1.89
N THR A 21 -9.21 8.24 0.57
CA THR A 21 -8.69 9.47 -0.04
C THR A 21 -9.51 10.68 0.47
N PRO A 22 -8.88 11.69 1.09
CA PRO A 22 -9.61 12.85 1.61
C PRO A 22 -10.30 13.66 0.50
N ASP A 23 -11.45 14.27 0.83
CA ASP A 23 -12.23 15.04 -0.15
C ASP A 23 -11.49 16.25 -0.69
N HIS A 24 -10.72 16.96 0.13
CA HIS A 24 -9.91 18.10 -0.32
C HIS A 24 -8.86 17.68 -1.36
N VAL A 25 -8.29 16.46 -1.27
CA VAL A 25 -7.37 15.93 -2.27
C VAL A 25 -8.10 15.65 -3.59
N ARG A 26 -9.30 15.07 -3.51
CA ARG A 26 -10.13 14.80 -4.70
C ARG A 26 -10.54 16.09 -5.40
N GLN A 27 -10.91 17.11 -4.62
CA GLN A 27 -11.21 18.46 -5.11
C GLN A 27 -9.99 19.09 -5.76
N GLU A 28 -8.81 19.02 -5.13
CA GLU A 28 -7.57 19.53 -5.73
C GLU A 28 -7.29 18.86 -7.09
N TRP A 29 -7.42 17.54 -7.18
CA TRP A 29 -7.25 16.79 -8.43
C TRP A 29 -8.22 17.23 -9.52
N ALA A 30 -9.49 17.43 -9.16
CA ALA A 30 -10.51 17.90 -10.09
C ALA A 30 -10.24 19.32 -10.59
N GLU A 31 -10.01 20.26 -9.69
CA GLU A 31 -9.95 21.70 -9.99
C GLU A 31 -8.60 22.13 -10.55
N LYS A 32 -7.49 21.67 -9.95
CA LYS A 32 -6.13 22.13 -10.28
C LYS A 32 -5.47 21.30 -11.37
N TYR A 33 -5.82 20.02 -11.48
CA TYR A 33 -5.18 19.09 -12.41
C TYR A 33 -6.12 18.57 -13.50
N GLY A 34 -7.36 19.07 -13.56
CA GLY A 34 -8.31 18.74 -14.63
C GLY A 34 -8.78 17.30 -14.60
N LEU A 35 -8.95 16.70 -13.41
CA LEU A 35 -9.42 15.33 -13.22
C LEU A 35 -10.85 15.30 -12.62
N PRO A 36 -11.88 15.82 -13.32
CA PRO A 36 -13.23 16.01 -12.76
C PRO A 36 -13.88 14.69 -12.32
N HIS A 37 -13.45 13.54 -12.86
CA HIS A 37 -13.94 12.23 -12.43
C HIS A 37 -13.70 11.96 -10.93
N MET A 38 -12.64 12.53 -10.33
CA MET A 38 -12.26 12.26 -8.94
C MET A 38 -13.32 12.70 -7.92
N VAL A 39 -14.18 13.65 -8.27
CA VAL A 39 -15.27 14.15 -7.41
C VAL A 39 -16.64 13.58 -7.78
N THR A 40 -16.68 12.59 -8.67
CA THR A 40 -17.95 11.96 -9.09
C THR A 40 -18.37 10.85 -8.12
N GLU A 41 -19.68 10.55 -8.12
CA GLU A 41 -20.21 9.37 -7.43
C GLU A 41 -19.65 8.05 -7.96
N GLU A 42 -19.23 8.00 -9.23
CA GLU A 42 -18.62 6.79 -9.81
C GLU A 42 -17.27 6.47 -9.17
N PHE A 43 -16.46 7.51 -8.91
CA PHE A 43 -15.22 7.33 -8.15
C PHE A 43 -15.51 6.91 -6.71
N GLU A 44 -16.55 7.47 -6.08
CA GLU A 44 -16.97 7.06 -4.73
C GLU A 44 -17.35 5.58 -4.69
N ARG A 45 -18.17 5.12 -5.63
CA ARG A 45 -18.55 3.71 -5.75
C ARG A 45 -17.34 2.80 -5.95
N SER A 46 -16.30 3.29 -6.62
CA SER A 46 -15.04 2.56 -6.79
C SER A 46 -14.28 2.41 -5.47
N LEU A 47 -14.20 3.48 -4.66
CA LEU A 47 -13.63 3.42 -3.32
C LEU A 47 -14.42 2.47 -2.41
N ASP A 48 -15.74 2.53 -2.43
CA ASP A 48 -16.62 1.63 -1.68
C ASP A 48 -16.43 0.17 -2.09
N ALA A 49 -16.38 -0.12 -3.39
CA ALA A 49 -16.17 -1.47 -3.90
C ALA A 49 -14.82 -2.05 -3.42
N VAL A 50 -13.75 -1.25 -3.46
CA VAL A 50 -12.44 -1.68 -2.97
C VAL A 50 -12.45 -1.87 -1.45
N CYS A 51 -12.96 -0.90 -0.69
CA CYS A 51 -13.00 -0.99 0.78
C CYS A 51 -13.83 -2.17 1.26
N SER A 52 -14.99 -2.41 0.62
CA SER A 52 -15.82 -3.57 0.91
C SER A 52 -15.11 -4.87 0.56
N ARG A 53 -14.43 -4.95 -0.60
CA ARG A 53 -13.79 -6.19 -1.02
C ARG A 53 -12.62 -6.58 -0.14
N ILE A 54 -11.84 -5.62 0.34
CA ILE A 54 -10.74 -5.87 1.28
C ILE A 54 -11.19 -5.84 2.74
N SER A 55 -12.50 -5.78 3.00
CA SER A 55 -13.09 -5.83 4.35
C SER A 55 -12.52 -4.77 5.30
N VAL A 56 -12.41 -3.52 4.82
CA VAL A 56 -11.99 -2.40 5.68
C VAL A 56 -12.99 -2.20 6.81
N THR A 57 -12.51 -2.15 8.05
CA THR A 57 -13.33 -1.86 9.23
C THR A 57 -12.62 -0.93 10.20
N SER A 58 -13.40 -0.12 10.91
CA SER A 58 -12.96 0.63 12.11
C SER A 58 -13.66 0.11 13.36
N GLU A 59 -14.65 -0.77 13.22
CA GLU A 59 -15.42 -1.31 14.34
C GLU A 59 -14.62 -2.42 15.03
N GLY A 60 -14.55 -2.37 16.35
CA GLY A 60 -13.91 -3.39 17.17
C GLY A 60 -12.37 -3.45 17.05
N VAL A 61 -11.74 -2.48 16.39
CA VAL A 61 -10.28 -2.43 16.24
C VAL A 61 -9.61 -2.26 17.60
N ALA A 62 -8.84 -3.28 18.01
CA ALA A 62 -8.09 -3.25 19.25
C ALA A 62 -6.74 -2.55 19.07
N HIS A 63 -6.45 -1.61 19.97
CA HIS A 63 -5.15 -0.93 20.00
C HIS A 63 -4.14 -1.71 20.84
N ASN A 64 -2.94 -1.93 20.28
CA ASN A 64 -1.79 -2.32 21.08
C ASN A 64 -1.31 -1.16 21.97
N ARG A 65 -0.36 -1.42 22.88
CA ARG A 65 0.13 -0.39 23.82
C ARG A 65 0.72 0.83 23.11
N ASN A 66 1.40 0.65 21.97
CA ASN A 66 2.01 1.76 21.23
C ASN A 66 0.94 2.72 20.67
N ASN A 67 -0.13 2.19 20.09
CA ASN A 67 -1.25 2.98 19.57
C ASN A 67 -2.06 3.65 20.70
N GLN A 68 -2.25 2.97 21.84
CA GLN A 68 -2.86 3.58 23.03
C GLN A 68 -2.08 4.79 23.52
N LEU A 69 -0.74 4.71 23.58
CA LEU A 69 0.11 5.83 23.98
C LEU A 69 0.00 7.03 23.03
N LEU A 70 -0.19 6.80 21.73
CA LEU A 70 -0.46 7.90 20.79
C LEU A 70 -1.82 8.56 21.08
N LEU A 71 -2.87 7.78 21.36
CA LEU A 71 -4.18 8.31 21.76
C LEU A 71 -4.07 9.15 23.05
N GLU A 72 -3.48 8.58 24.10
CA GLU A 72 -3.27 9.25 25.40
C GLU A 72 -2.44 10.54 25.23
N GLY A 73 -1.39 10.49 24.41
CA GLY A 73 -0.54 11.63 24.10
C GLY A 73 -1.30 12.73 23.36
N CYS A 74 -2.10 12.36 22.36
CA CYS A 74 -2.94 13.30 21.61
C CYS A 74 -3.96 13.97 22.53
N GLU A 75 -4.67 13.20 23.35
CA GLU A 75 -5.66 13.72 24.31
C GLU A 75 -5.04 14.76 25.24
N ARG A 76 -3.88 14.45 25.84
CA ARG A 76 -3.16 15.38 26.75
C ARG A 76 -2.70 16.67 26.06
N CYS A 77 -2.43 16.61 24.77
CA CYS A 77 -2.02 17.78 23.97
C CYS A 77 -3.21 18.53 23.37
N GLY A 78 -4.44 18.05 23.54
CA GLY A 78 -5.62 18.60 22.88
C GLY A 78 -5.66 18.33 21.37
N PHE A 79 -4.99 17.27 20.90
CA PHE A 79 -4.92 16.88 19.50
C PHE A 79 -6.00 15.84 19.17
N SER A 80 -6.58 15.94 17.98
CA SER A 80 -7.52 14.95 17.49
C SER A 80 -6.79 13.67 17.07
N ALA A 81 -7.28 12.51 17.53
CA ALA A 81 -6.84 11.21 17.07
C ALA A 81 -8.05 10.28 16.95
N GLN A 82 -7.97 9.33 16.04
CA GLN A 82 -9.06 8.42 15.72
C GLN A 82 -8.51 7.03 15.37
N ILE A 83 -9.42 6.05 15.32
CA ILE A 83 -9.11 4.72 14.80
C ILE A 83 -8.72 4.85 13.32
N ALA A 84 -7.58 4.27 12.97
CA ALA A 84 -7.20 4.07 11.59
C ALA A 84 -7.87 2.78 11.08
N PRO A 85 -8.70 2.84 10.02
CA PRO A 85 -9.38 1.65 9.49
C PRO A 85 -8.39 0.57 9.08
N GLN A 86 -8.73 -0.69 9.35
CA GLN A 86 -7.88 -1.87 9.10
C GLN A 86 -8.52 -2.80 8.08
N ASN A 87 -7.71 -3.47 7.25
CA ASN A 87 -8.17 -4.54 6.35
C ASN A 87 -7.75 -5.94 6.84
N MET A 88 -7.92 -6.22 8.13
CA MET A 88 -7.68 -7.54 8.73
C MET A 88 -9.01 -8.25 9.00
N ALA A 89 -9.04 -9.57 8.81
CA ALA A 89 -10.22 -10.41 9.05
C ALA A 89 -10.58 -10.53 10.54
N ASP A 90 -9.60 -10.35 11.43
CA ASP A 90 -9.79 -10.23 12.88
C ASP A 90 -8.97 -9.04 13.38
N VAL A 91 -9.67 -8.07 13.96
CA VAL A 91 -9.09 -6.82 14.48
C VAL A 91 -9.06 -6.79 16.02
N SER A 92 -9.33 -7.93 16.67
CA SER A 92 -9.37 -8.04 18.13
C SER A 92 -7.98 -8.02 18.78
N ALA A 93 -7.96 -7.92 20.10
CA ALA A 93 -6.72 -7.90 20.85
C ALA A 93 -6.04 -9.27 20.82
N ASN A 94 -4.71 -9.29 20.72
CA ASN A 94 -3.89 -10.50 20.74
C ASN A 94 -4.18 -11.51 19.59
N THR A 95 -4.77 -11.05 18.48
CA THR A 95 -4.94 -11.88 17.28
C THR A 95 -3.58 -12.43 16.82
N PRO A 96 -3.44 -13.76 16.68
CA PRO A 96 -2.21 -14.39 16.23
C PRO A 96 -1.75 -13.84 14.87
N GLY A 97 -0.49 -13.45 14.77
CA GLY A 97 0.10 -12.98 13.53
C GLY A 97 -0.11 -11.49 13.21
N ALA A 98 -1.01 -10.78 13.92
CA ALA A 98 -1.27 -9.35 13.68
C ALA A 98 0.00 -8.49 13.78
N ASN A 99 0.94 -8.90 14.63
CA ASN A 99 2.24 -8.24 14.74
C ASN A 99 3.17 -8.50 13.55
N LEU A 100 3.00 -9.57 12.78
CA LEU A 100 3.95 -10.03 11.75
C LEU A 100 3.59 -9.59 10.33
N ILE A 101 2.38 -9.08 10.11
CA ILE A 101 1.82 -8.77 8.77
C ILE A 101 2.68 -7.85 7.90
N CYS A 102 3.63 -7.10 8.49
CA CYS A 102 4.56 -6.24 7.76
C CYS A 102 5.74 -6.99 7.09
N PHE A 103 5.89 -8.29 7.35
CA PHE A 103 6.88 -9.17 6.71
C PHE A 103 6.26 -10.27 5.86
N GLY A 104 4.97 -10.14 5.57
CA GLY A 104 4.14 -11.21 5.04
C GLY A 104 3.29 -11.86 6.12
N ASP A 105 2.17 -12.41 5.70
CA ASP A 105 1.14 -12.89 6.62
C ASP A 105 0.94 -14.40 6.50
N ARG A 106 1.59 -15.13 7.40
CA ARG A 106 1.47 -16.59 7.49
C ARG A 106 0.07 -17.05 7.92
N TYR A 107 -0.70 -16.19 8.59
CA TYR A 107 -1.99 -16.54 9.16
C TYR A 107 -3.15 -16.23 8.21
N GLY A 108 -2.90 -15.53 7.10
CA GLY A 108 -3.96 -15.09 6.17
C GLY A 108 -4.94 -14.11 6.82
N LEU A 109 -4.48 -13.36 7.81
CA LEU A 109 -5.28 -12.42 8.59
C LEU A 109 -5.62 -11.17 7.77
N LYS A 110 -4.64 -10.59 7.08
CA LYS A 110 -4.77 -9.39 6.27
C LYS A 110 -5.39 -9.74 4.93
N GLN A 111 -6.43 -9.01 4.56
CA GLN A 111 -7.11 -9.11 3.27
C GLN A 111 -6.26 -8.46 2.17
N SER A 112 -5.11 -9.08 1.87
CA SER A 112 -4.17 -8.63 0.84
C SER A 112 -4.69 -9.02 -0.54
N MET A 113 -3.99 -8.61 -1.60
CA MET A 113 -4.43 -8.93 -2.96
C MET A 113 -4.50 -10.44 -3.22
N THR A 114 -3.68 -11.25 -2.53
CA THR A 114 -3.67 -12.71 -2.60
C THR A 114 -4.91 -13.36 -2.01
N GLU A 115 -5.48 -12.79 -0.95
CA GLU A 115 -6.72 -13.26 -0.31
C GLU A 115 -7.96 -12.64 -0.95
N THR A 116 -7.76 -11.58 -1.75
CA THR A 116 -8.84 -10.79 -2.34
C THR A 116 -8.90 -10.91 -3.87
N PHE A 117 -8.51 -9.87 -4.60
CA PHE A 117 -8.71 -9.76 -6.05
C PHE A 117 -7.99 -10.82 -6.87
N LEU A 118 -6.80 -11.29 -6.44
CA LEU A 118 -6.10 -12.38 -7.14
C LEU A 118 -6.81 -13.72 -6.91
N GLN A 119 -7.36 -13.93 -5.70
CA GLN A 119 -8.18 -15.11 -5.40
C GLN A 119 -9.49 -15.08 -6.20
N ASP A 120 -10.12 -13.91 -6.35
CA ASP A 120 -11.31 -13.75 -7.19
C ASP A 120 -10.99 -14.09 -8.64
N ALA A 121 -9.87 -13.58 -9.17
CA ALA A 121 -9.44 -13.90 -10.52
C ALA A 121 -9.21 -15.41 -10.71
N ALA A 122 -8.60 -16.07 -9.73
CA ALA A 122 -8.43 -17.53 -9.75
C ALA A 122 -9.78 -18.28 -9.74
N ASN A 123 -10.77 -17.76 -9.02
CA ASN A 123 -12.09 -18.37 -8.84
C ASN A 123 -13.09 -18.02 -9.95
N ALA A 124 -12.77 -17.06 -10.83
CA ALA A 124 -13.71 -16.53 -11.83
C ALA A 124 -14.11 -17.53 -12.93
N GLY A 125 -13.56 -18.75 -12.94
CA GLY A 125 -13.88 -19.81 -13.92
C GLY A 125 -13.41 -19.55 -15.35
N ALA A 126 -12.90 -18.35 -15.63
CA ALA A 126 -12.19 -18.01 -16.87
C ALA A 126 -10.76 -18.57 -16.84
N PRO A 127 -10.12 -18.79 -18.00
CA PRO A 127 -8.73 -19.24 -18.06
C PRO A 127 -7.79 -18.13 -17.57
N VAL A 128 -7.51 -18.11 -16.27
CA VAL A 128 -6.52 -17.23 -15.64
C VAL A 128 -5.25 -18.02 -15.36
N GLN A 129 -4.11 -17.45 -15.74
CA GLN A 129 -2.80 -18.04 -15.49
C GLN A 129 -1.92 -17.03 -14.76
N PHE A 130 -1.31 -17.46 -13.67
CA PHE A 130 -0.31 -16.71 -12.94
C PHE A 130 1.07 -17.30 -13.24
N VAL A 131 2.03 -16.43 -13.55
CA VAL A 131 3.43 -16.82 -13.76
C VAL A 131 4.28 -16.06 -12.77
N ASP A 132 4.76 -16.76 -11.74
CA ASP A 132 5.68 -16.21 -10.75
C ASP A 132 7.10 -16.13 -11.32
N ARG A 133 7.99 -15.39 -10.62
CA ARG A 133 9.39 -15.19 -11.03
C ARG A 133 9.54 -14.74 -12.50
N CYS A 134 8.52 -14.05 -13.02
CA CYS A 134 8.42 -13.57 -14.38
C CYS A 134 8.73 -12.08 -14.41
N ASN A 135 9.89 -11.74 -14.97
CA ASN A 135 10.31 -10.36 -15.16
C ASN A 135 9.98 -9.90 -16.58
N VAL A 136 8.91 -9.10 -16.73
CA VAL A 136 8.56 -8.50 -18.02
C VAL A 136 9.64 -7.49 -18.42
N ARG A 137 10.36 -7.81 -19.48
CA ARG A 137 11.45 -6.98 -19.98
C ARG A 137 10.93 -5.91 -20.92
N ARG A 138 9.88 -6.18 -21.70
CA ARG A 138 9.36 -5.25 -22.70
C ARG A 138 7.89 -5.49 -23.02
N VAL A 139 7.13 -4.40 -23.17
CA VAL A 139 5.85 -4.39 -23.89
C VAL A 139 6.13 -4.32 -25.38
N VAL A 140 5.64 -5.30 -26.13
CA VAL A 140 5.74 -5.32 -27.59
C VAL A 140 4.59 -4.48 -28.14
N HIS A 141 4.89 -3.51 -29.01
CA HIS A 141 3.90 -2.65 -29.63
C HIS A 141 4.27 -2.35 -31.09
N GLU A 142 3.24 -2.16 -31.90
CA GLU A 142 3.35 -1.86 -33.33
C GLU A 142 2.12 -1.06 -33.78
N GLY A 143 2.32 -0.05 -34.63
CA GLY A 143 1.20 0.76 -35.15
C GLY A 143 0.43 1.52 -34.06
N GLY A 144 1.07 1.81 -32.93
CA GLY A 144 0.43 2.46 -31.78
C GLY A 144 -0.42 1.52 -30.90
N ALA A 145 -0.41 0.21 -31.17
CA ALA A 145 -1.14 -0.79 -30.39
C ALA A 145 -0.20 -1.78 -29.71
N ALA A 146 -0.56 -2.22 -28.51
CA ALA A 146 0.12 -3.34 -27.85
C ALA A 146 -0.09 -4.64 -28.64
N LYS A 147 0.92 -5.50 -28.64
CA LYS A 147 0.91 -6.84 -29.27
C LYS A 147 1.24 -7.95 -28.27
N GLY A 148 1.62 -7.59 -27.04
CA GLY A 148 2.00 -8.55 -26.01
C GLY A 148 3.19 -8.09 -25.19
N VAL A 149 3.86 -9.04 -24.57
CA VAL A 149 5.05 -8.81 -23.73
C VAL A 149 6.13 -9.85 -23.99
N ASP A 150 7.38 -9.41 -23.90
CA ASP A 150 8.56 -10.28 -23.76
C ASP A 150 9.00 -10.28 -22.29
N ALA A 151 9.19 -11.46 -21.72
CA ALA A 151 9.57 -11.65 -20.33
C ALA A 151 10.65 -12.72 -20.17
N GLU A 152 11.32 -12.69 -19.03
CA GLU A 152 12.23 -13.73 -18.57
C GLU A 152 11.63 -14.39 -17.33
N VAL A 153 11.57 -15.72 -17.32
CA VAL A 153 11.06 -16.51 -16.19
C VAL A 153 12.22 -17.28 -15.58
N VAL A 154 12.37 -17.17 -14.27
CA VAL A 154 13.38 -17.94 -13.52
C VAL A 154 12.72 -19.19 -12.95
N GLY A 155 13.12 -20.36 -13.48
CA GLY A 155 12.66 -21.66 -13.02
C GLY A 155 13.13 -21.99 -11.60
N ALA A 156 12.51 -23.01 -10.99
CA ALA A 156 12.90 -23.48 -9.66
C ALA A 156 14.34 -24.04 -9.60
N ASP A 157 14.87 -24.50 -10.74
CA ASP A 157 16.26 -24.93 -10.92
C ASP A 157 17.23 -23.75 -11.16
N GLY A 158 16.74 -22.50 -11.11
CA GLY A 158 17.52 -21.29 -11.37
C GLY A 158 17.76 -21.01 -12.86
N ARG A 159 17.27 -21.85 -13.78
CA ARG A 159 17.42 -21.60 -15.22
C ARG A 159 16.51 -20.45 -15.65
N VAL A 160 17.00 -19.63 -16.56
CA VAL A 160 16.25 -18.51 -17.14
C VAL A 160 15.68 -18.92 -18.50
N CYS A 161 14.38 -18.76 -18.66
CA CYS A 161 13.66 -19.04 -19.90
C CYS A 161 13.02 -17.75 -20.44
N ASN A 162 13.03 -17.58 -21.77
CA ASN A 162 12.29 -16.49 -22.41
C ASN A 162 10.82 -16.88 -22.56
N LEU A 163 9.92 -15.98 -22.16
CA LEU A 163 8.48 -16.10 -22.33
C LEU A 163 7.99 -14.98 -23.24
N GLN A 164 7.23 -15.34 -24.28
CA GLN A 164 6.51 -14.40 -25.12
C GLN A 164 5.02 -14.62 -24.96
N VAL A 165 4.30 -13.59 -24.56
CA VAL A 165 2.84 -13.61 -24.48
C VAL A 165 2.29 -12.66 -25.54
N ARG A 166 1.46 -13.16 -26.45
CA ARG A 166 0.75 -12.34 -27.44
C ARG A 166 -0.61 -11.96 -26.89
N ALA A 167 -0.89 -10.67 -26.80
CA ALA A 167 -2.15 -10.15 -26.30
C ALA A 167 -2.51 -8.83 -26.98
N PRO A 168 -3.79 -8.59 -27.30
CA PRO A 168 -4.24 -7.32 -27.87
C PRO A 168 -4.24 -6.18 -26.84
N THR A 169 -4.33 -6.53 -25.56
CA THR A 169 -4.39 -5.58 -24.44
C THR A 169 -3.33 -5.95 -23.41
N VAL A 170 -2.57 -4.96 -22.96
CA VAL A 170 -1.57 -5.10 -21.90
C VAL A 170 -1.87 -4.05 -20.83
N VAL A 171 -2.07 -4.49 -19.60
CA VAL A 171 -2.24 -3.61 -18.43
C VAL A 171 -0.93 -3.60 -17.64
N VAL A 172 -0.37 -2.42 -17.42
CA VAL A 172 0.92 -2.25 -16.70
C VAL A 172 0.65 -1.81 -15.26
N SER A 173 0.85 -2.75 -14.33
CA SER A 173 0.58 -2.56 -12.89
C SER A 173 1.79 -2.87 -12.00
N CYS A 174 2.99 -2.48 -12.44
CA CYS A 174 4.25 -2.80 -11.75
C CYS A 174 4.60 -1.84 -10.59
N GLY A 175 3.69 -0.93 -10.22
CA GLY A 175 3.93 0.08 -9.17
C GLY A 175 4.59 1.37 -9.69
N SER A 176 4.65 2.40 -8.83
CA SER A 176 5.04 3.78 -9.22
C SER A 176 6.46 3.90 -9.79
N ILE A 177 7.37 2.99 -9.44
CA ILE A 177 8.75 2.96 -9.93
C ILE A 177 8.89 2.05 -11.16
N ASN A 178 8.41 0.81 -11.08
CA ASN A 178 8.68 -0.17 -12.13
C ASN A 178 7.74 -0.03 -13.34
N SER A 179 6.53 0.50 -13.17
CA SER A 179 5.65 0.80 -14.31
C SER A 179 6.31 1.78 -15.29
N PRO A 180 6.70 3.01 -14.91
CA PRO A 180 7.37 3.91 -15.84
C PRO A 180 8.71 3.34 -16.35
N ALA A 181 9.46 2.60 -15.53
CA ALA A 181 10.70 1.95 -15.98
C ALA A 181 10.44 0.93 -17.11
N LEU A 182 9.39 0.12 -16.99
CA LEU A 182 8.97 -0.80 -18.06
C LEU A 182 8.54 -0.03 -19.31
N LEU A 183 7.70 1.01 -19.17
CA LEU A 183 7.21 1.80 -20.29
C LEU A 183 8.37 2.47 -21.06
N LEU A 184 9.35 3.04 -20.34
CA LEU A 184 10.56 3.64 -20.93
C LEU A 184 11.42 2.61 -21.65
N ARG A 185 11.72 1.48 -21.00
CA ARG A 185 12.51 0.38 -21.61
C ARG A 185 11.81 -0.21 -22.83
N SER A 186 10.48 -0.18 -22.85
CA SER A 186 9.66 -0.62 -23.99
C SER A 186 9.59 0.38 -25.14
N LYS A 187 10.16 1.57 -24.97
CA LYS A 187 10.14 2.66 -25.96
C LYS A 187 8.72 2.95 -26.46
N LEU A 188 7.74 2.93 -25.55
CA LEU A 188 6.37 3.30 -25.91
C LEU A 188 6.30 4.77 -26.33
N PRO A 189 5.38 5.15 -27.25
CA PRO A 189 5.21 6.54 -27.64
C PRO A 189 4.93 7.43 -26.42
N ASN A 190 5.82 8.39 -26.16
CA ASN A 190 5.74 9.32 -25.04
C ASN A 190 5.46 10.74 -25.53
N LYS A 191 4.38 10.92 -26.31
CA LYS A 191 4.09 12.20 -27.01
C LYS A 191 3.98 13.39 -26.06
N ASN A 192 3.51 13.16 -24.83
CA ASN A 192 3.33 14.18 -23.81
C ASN A 192 4.55 14.34 -22.87
N GLY A 193 5.59 13.51 -23.03
CA GLY A 193 6.84 13.60 -22.25
C GLY A 193 6.74 13.18 -20.79
N TRP A 194 5.60 12.67 -20.31
CA TRP A 194 5.36 12.45 -18.88
C TRP A 194 5.88 11.13 -18.32
N ILE A 195 6.14 10.12 -19.17
CA ILE A 195 6.60 8.82 -18.68
C ILE A 195 7.93 8.98 -17.90
N GLY A 196 7.93 8.55 -16.63
CA GLY A 196 9.09 8.64 -15.74
C GLY A 196 9.29 10.00 -15.05
N LYS A 197 8.32 10.91 -15.15
CA LYS A 197 8.33 12.22 -14.47
C LYS A 197 7.35 12.24 -13.29
N ASN A 198 7.44 13.30 -12.49
CA ASN A 198 6.53 13.60 -11.37
C ASN A 198 6.41 12.50 -10.29
N LEU A 199 7.50 11.78 -10.01
CA LEU A 199 7.51 10.85 -8.88
C LEU A 199 7.21 11.63 -7.59
N ARG A 200 6.09 11.27 -6.94
CA ARG A 200 5.75 11.72 -5.60
C ARG A 200 5.99 10.59 -4.63
N LEU A 201 6.63 10.91 -3.53
CA LEU A 201 6.86 9.99 -2.42
C LEU A 201 6.02 10.46 -1.23
N HIS A 202 5.76 9.55 -0.31
CA HIS A 202 5.25 9.86 1.01
C HIS A 202 6.44 9.76 1.98
N PRO A 203 7.14 10.88 2.31
CA PRO A 203 8.26 10.84 3.24
C PRO A 203 7.75 10.48 4.62
N VAL A 204 8.41 9.51 5.26
CA VAL A 204 8.07 9.06 6.62
C VAL A 204 9.24 9.38 7.53
N THR A 205 8.96 10.06 8.64
CA THR A 205 9.95 10.35 9.69
C THR A 205 9.58 9.54 10.93
N GLY A 206 10.53 8.75 11.42
CA GLY A 206 10.37 8.01 12.67
C GLY A 206 10.72 8.88 13.87
N VAL A 207 9.89 8.84 14.92
CA VAL A 207 10.16 9.44 16.22
C VAL A 207 9.99 8.36 17.28
N PHE A 208 10.96 8.25 18.19
CA PHE A 208 10.92 7.28 19.29
C PHE A 208 10.70 8.00 20.61
N GLY A 209 9.65 7.59 21.34
CA GLY A 209 9.43 8.00 22.72
C GLY A 209 10.33 7.18 23.66
N LYS A 210 10.94 7.84 24.64
CA LYS A 210 11.62 7.16 25.75
C LYS A 210 10.66 7.07 26.93
N MET A 211 10.36 5.84 27.36
CA MET A 211 9.57 5.63 28.57
C MET A 211 10.35 6.10 29.81
N PRO A 212 9.69 6.74 30.79
CA PRO A 212 10.30 7.07 32.08
C PRO A 212 10.91 5.84 32.76
N VAL A 213 11.98 6.05 33.53
CA VAL A 213 12.58 4.97 34.32
C VAL A 213 11.56 4.47 35.34
N GLY A 214 11.22 3.18 35.28
CA GLY A 214 10.24 2.55 36.16
C GLY A 214 8.89 2.27 35.51
N ASP A 215 8.60 2.87 34.34
CA ASP A 215 7.43 2.51 33.55
C ASP A 215 7.67 1.17 32.82
N PRO A 216 6.61 0.38 32.53
CA PRO A 216 6.75 -0.84 31.74
C PRO A 216 7.30 -0.57 30.34
N ASP A 217 8.17 -1.46 29.88
CA ASP A 217 8.68 -1.44 28.51
C ASP A 217 7.54 -1.56 27.49
N VAL A 218 7.63 -0.76 26.42
CA VAL A 218 6.71 -0.85 25.28
C VAL A 218 7.39 -1.61 24.17
N LYS A 219 6.92 -2.83 23.91
CA LYS A 219 7.35 -3.61 22.75
C LYS A 219 6.63 -3.10 21.51
N VAL A 220 7.26 -2.16 20.81
CA VAL A 220 6.70 -1.47 19.63
C VAL A 220 6.38 -2.38 18.43
N TRP A 221 6.72 -3.66 18.52
CA TRP A 221 6.40 -4.68 17.54
C TRP A 221 5.21 -5.58 17.91
N GLU A 222 4.66 -5.49 19.13
CA GLU A 222 3.55 -6.36 19.56
C GLU A 222 2.18 -5.83 19.12
N GLY A 223 1.26 -6.75 18.80
CA GLY A 223 -0.10 -6.43 18.36
C GLY A 223 -0.19 -5.78 16.98
N ALA A 224 -1.41 -5.41 16.59
CA ALA A 224 -1.70 -4.82 15.30
C ALA A 224 -0.98 -3.46 15.11
N PRO A 225 -0.29 -3.25 13.98
CA PRO A 225 0.31 -1.97 13.66
C PRO A 225 -0.73 -0.92 13.26
N MET A 226 -0.39 0.35 13.43
CA MET A 226 -1.04 1.48 12.73
C MET A 226 -2.57 1.50 12.85
N THR A 227 -3.08 1.22 14.06
CA THR A 227 -4.52 1.22 14.38
C THR A 227 -5.04 2.60 14.81
N THR A 228 -4.15 3.57 15.01
CA THR A 228 -4.46 4.94 15.40
C THR A 228 -3.83 5.91 14.41
N VAL A 229 -4.59 6.95 14.04
CA VAL A 229 -4.13 8.07 13.23
C VAL A 229 -4.54 9.40 13.84
N SER A 230 -3.64 10.38 13.84
CA SER A 230 -3.94 11.78 14.11
C SER A 230 -3.68 12.63 12.87
N ASN A 231 -4.66 13.46 12.53
CA ASN A 231 -4.57 14.43 11.42
C ASN A 231 -4.25 15.84 11.92
N VAL A 232 -3.79 15.99 13.17
CA VAL A 232 -3.58 17.33 13.76
C VAL A 232 -2.65 18.23 12.95
N ALA A 233 -1.68 17.63 12.26
CA ALA A 233 -0.71 18.34 11.43
C ALA A 233 -1.03 18.26 9.93
N GLU A 234 -2.20 17.75 9.52
CA GLU A 234 -2.54 17.49 8.12
C GLU A 234 -2.61 18.78 7.29
N ALA A 235 -3.06 19.88 7.89
CA ALA A 235 -3.17 21.18 7.22
C ALA A 235 -1.82 21.74 6.74
N GLY A 236 -0.71 21.30 7.34
CA GLY A 236 0.61 21.88 7.08
C GLY A 236 0.76 23.32 7.61
N PRO A 237 1.95 23.93 7.46
CA PRO A 237 2.22 25.28 7.97
C PRO A 237 1.41 26.36 7.25
N ASP A 238 1.08 26.14 5.97
CA ASP A 238 0.41 27.12 5.12
C ASP A 238 -1.11 26.85 4.98
N GLY A 239 -1.62 25.79 5.63
CA GLY A 239 -3.04 25.41 5.54
C GLY A 239 -3.45 24.81 4.19
N ASP A 240 -2.49 24.42 3.36
CA ASP A 240 -2.67 23.90 2.00
C ASP A 240 -2.86 22.36 1.96
N HIS A 241 -2.94 21.73 3.12
CA HIS A 241 -3.08 20.28 3.31
C HIS A 241 -1.86 19.45 2.88
N TYR A 242 -0.69 20.07 2.69
CA TYR A 242 0.59 19.37 2.51
C TYR A 242 1.32 19.14 3.86
N GLY A 243 0.55 18.71 4.86
CA GLY A 243 1.04 18.42 6.20
C GLY A 243 1.40 16.95 6.44
N SER A 244 1.35 16.54 7.71
CA SER A 244 1.70 15.20 8.16
C SER A 244 0.55 14.52 8.92
N LYS A 245 0.50 13.19 8.85
CA LYS A 245 -0.30 12.35 9.75
C LYS A 245 0.61 11.73 10.80
N LEU A 246 0.11 11.61 12.03
CA LEU A 246 0.81 10.87 13.09
C LEU A 246 0.20 9.47 13.19
N GLU A 247 1.05 8.46 13.09
CA GLU A 247 0.67 7.05 13.05
C GLU A 247 1.70 6.20 13.83
N CYS A 248 1.29 5.02 14.29
CA CYS A 248 2.15 4.10 15.03
C CYS A 248 2.42 2.82 14.23
N PRO A 249 3.43 2.78 13.35
CA PRO A 249 3.81 1.55 12.67
C PRO A 249 4.34 0.52 13.68
N SER A 250 4.32 -0.76 13.30
CA SER A 250 5.10 -1.78 14.00
C SER A 250 6.55 -1.70 13.56
N ILE A 251 7.47 -1.61 14.52
CA ILE A 251 8.91 -1.61 14.28
C ILE A 251 9.52 -2.83 14.95
N HIS A 252 9.67 -3.90 14.18
CA HIS A 252 10.39 -5.09 14.66
C HIS A 252 11.88 -4.82 14.81
N PRO A 253 12.59 -5.54 15.69
CA PRO A 253 14.02 -5.36 15.90
C PRO A 253 14.86 -5.41 14.62
N GLY A 254 14.53 -6.30 13.68
CA GLY A 254 15.21 -6.39 12.39
C GLY A 254 14.94 -5.19 11.45
N LEU A 255 13.76 -4.59 11.53
CA LEU A 255 13.47 -3.35 10.80
C LEU A 255 14.15 -2.16 11.49
N ALA A 256 14.13 -2.12 12.83
CA ALA A 256 14.83 -1.11 13.63
C ALA A 256 16.33 -1.09 13.31
N SER A 257 16.97 -2.26 13.21
CA SER A 257 18.41 -2.34 12.91
C SER A 257 18.77 -1.89 11.49
N ALA A 258 17.82 -1.89 10.56
CA ALA A 258 18.03 -1.34 9.22
C ALA A 258 17.82 0.18 9.14
N LEU A 259 17.14 0.76 10.14
CA LEU A 259 16.79 2.19 10.21
C LEU A 259 17.69 2.98 11.17
N ALA A 260 18.26 2.32 12.17
CA ALA A 260 19.25 2.90 13.07
C ALA A 260 20.65 2.80 12.44
N PRO A 261 21.47 3.88 12.51
CA PRO A 261 22.85 3.88 12.03
C PRO A 261 23.78 2.94 12.81
#